data_AF-A0A9X5UB56-F1
#
_entry.id   AF-A0A9X5UB56-F1
#
_cell.length_a   1.000
_cell.length_b   1.000
_cell.length_c   1.000
_cell.angle_alpha   90.00
_cell.angle_beta   90.00
_cell.angle_gamma   90.00
#
_symmetry.space_group_name_H-M   'P 1'
#
loop_
_entity.id
_entity.type
_entity.pdbx_description
1 polymer ?
#
loop_
_entity_poly.entity_id
_entity_poly.type
_entity_poly.pdbx_seq_one_letter_code
_entity_poly.pdbx_strand_id
1 'polypeptide(L)'
;MWATPAPTYGPALLGALREADRGGDLAAAARSAVRRLRGTATPAAPGGATAQPAAGRAPARATATGSAGSVEGTSVIEGTSVVGATDDEGAIVVIVHSNSFPQFGSGLIVDEYDLVLSNRAGRGFGRPGAPDGPAPGRRPPTTLHAWALGAGGDGDGRPTLFGATPGGEQQVAWNAQVITGLLDRIDADDAHESGAGRGLPTAAVLGHALDRVLTTRRWSTTATGTVWADETATAVRPAHVVVGRAGGDALVGAADPGIGATAVGV
;
A
#
# COMPACT_ATOMS: atom_id res chain seq x y z
N MET A 1 6.17 14.29 1.83
CA MET A 1 5.57 12.98 2.15
C MET A 1 4.80 13.07 3.45
N TRP A 2 3.59 12.55 3.48
CA TRP A 2 2.77 12.35 4.67
C TRP A 2 2.57 10.85 4.91
N ALA A 3 2.53 10.46 6.18
CA ALA A 3 2.30 9.10 6.64
C ALA A 3 1.47 9.15 7.93
N THR A 4 0.65 8.12 8.18
CA THR A 4 -0.19 8.06 9.39
C THR A 4 0.65 8.27 10.67
N PRO A 5 0.24 9.13 11.62
CA PRO A 5 1.01 9.38 12.84
C PRO A 5 0.95 8.20 13.83
N ALA A 6 1.72 8.28 14.92
CA ALA A 6 1.66 7.31 16.01
C ALA A 6 0.20 7.15 16.55
N PRO A 7 -0.21 5.96 17.03
CA PRO A 7 0.57 4.76 17.31
C PRO A 7 0.66 3.78 16.12
N THR A 8 0.68 4.29 14.89
CA THR A 8 0.96 3.49 13.69
C THR A 8 2.46 3.38 13.41
N TYR A 9 2.84 2.56 12.43
CA TYR A 9 4.23 2.49 11.94
C TYR A 9 4.59 3.59 10.93
N GLY A 10 3.74 4.60 10.68
CA GLY A 10 4.08 5.69 9.78
C GLY A 10 5.34 6.50 10.18
N PRO A 11 5.61 6.76 11.48
CA PRO A 11 6.90 7.31 11.91
C PRO A 11 8.10 6.41 11.62
N ALA A 12 7.93 5.09 11.62
CA ALA A 12 8.98 4.15 11.26
C ALA A 12 9.29 4.19 9.76
N LEU A 13 8.27 4.37 8.90
CA LEU A 13 8.49 4.63 7.47
C LEU A 13 9.27 5.94 7.28
N LEU A 14 8.81 7.03 7.89
CA LEU A 14 9.51 8.32 7.80
C LEU A 14 10.93 8.26 8.37
N GLY A 15 11.15 7.51 9.44
CA GLY A 15 12.46 7.26 10.06
C GLY A 15 13.39 6.46 9.16
N ALA A 16 12.93 5.33 8.62
CA ALA A 16 13.69 4.49 7.68
C ALA A 16 14.07 5.27 6.41
N LEU A 17 13.18 6.13 5.93
CA LEU A 17 13.43 7.01 4.81
C LEU A 17 14.43 8.13 5.14
N ARG A 18 14.39 8.67 6.36
CA ARG A 18 15.35 9.70 6.83
C ARG A 18 16.73 9.14 7.15
N GLU A 19 16.85 7.95 7.74
CA GLU A 19 18.16 7.33 8.02
C GLU A 19 18.89 6.91 6.73
N ALA A 20 18.13 6.58 5.69
CA ALA A 20 18.67 6.37 4.35
C ALA A 20 19.04 7.70 3.65
N ASP A 21 18.62 8.84 4.19
CA ASP A 21 18.86 10.18 3.65
C ASP A 21 20.12 10.81 4.29
N ARG A 22 21.26 10.69 3.60
CA ARG A 22 22.46 11.46 3.92
C ARG A 22 22.61 12.73 3.05
N GLY A 23 21.58 13.14 2.30
CA GLY A 23 21.71 14.17 1.24
C GLY A 23 20.52 15.09 0.98
N GLY A 24 19.41 14.99 1.72
CA GLY A 24 18.20 15.81 1.57
C GLY A 24 17.18 15.30 0.54
N ASP A 25 17.36 14.11 -0.04
CA ASP A 25 16.45 13.53 -1.03
C ASP A 25 15.81 12.24 -0.49
N LEU A 26 14.60 12.41 0.07
CA LEU A 26 13.78 11.33 0.63
C LEU A 26 13.48 10.23 -0.40
N ALA A 27 13.33 10.57 -1.69
CA ALA A 27 13.06 9.60 -2.74
C ALA A 27 14.30 8.76 -3.06
N ALA A 28 15.48 9.38 -3.16
CA ALA A 28 16.75 8.67 -3.35
C ALA A 28 17.07 7.76 -2.15
N ALA A 29 16.81 8.23 -0.94
CA ALA A 29 16.95 7.47 0.29
C ALA A 29 16.03 6.23 0.32
N ALA A 30 14.76 6.40 -0.03
CA ALA A 30 13.79 5.32 -0.18
C ALA A 30 14.30 4.23 -1.13
N ARG A 31 14.74 4.65 -2.32
CA ARG A 31 15.26 3.74 -3.36
C ARG A 31 16.46 2.96 -2.85
N SER A 32 17.38 3.63 -2.16
CA SER A 32 18.59 3.01 -1.61
C SER A 32 18.27 1.95 -0.56
N ALA A 33 17.34 2.24 0.36
CA ALA A 33 16.91 1.28 1.38
C ALA A 33 16.22 0.04 0.78
N VAL A 34 15.30 0.25 -0.16
CA VAL A 34 14.58 -0.84 -0.85
C VAL A 34 15.56 -1.71 -1.66
N ARG A 35 16.52 -1.11 -2.38
CA ARG A 35 17.53 -1.85 -3.16
C ARG A 35 18.43 -2.70 -2.25
N ARG A 36 18.87 -2.16 -1.10
CA ARG A 36 19.67 -2.91 -0.12
C ARG A 36 18.92 -4.13 0.42
N LEU A 37 17.68 -3.94 0.87
CA LEU A 37 16.87 -5.03 1.42
C LEU A 37 16.57 -6.11 0.37
N ARG A 38 16.24 -5.70 -0.85
CA ARG A 38 16.05 -6.63 -1.97
C ARG A 38 17.29 -7.49 -2.25
N GLY A 39 18.49 -6.91 -2.15
CA GLY A 39 19.75 -7.64 -2.35
C GLY A 39 20.01 -8.74 -1.31
N THR A 40 19.33 -8.68 -0.15
CA THR A 40 19.41 -9.68 0.92
C THR A 40 18.28 -10.71 0.88
N ALA A 41 17.35 -10.59 -0.07
CA ALA A 41 16.18 -11.45 -0.13
C ALA A 41 16.56 -12.89 -0.48
N THR A 42 16.13 -13.83 0.36
CA THR A 42 16.25 -15.26 0.06
C THR A 42 15.02 -15.71 -0.75
N PRO A 43 15.16 -16.52 -1.81
CA PRO A 43 14.01 -17.11 -2.49
C PRO A 43 13.18 -17.95 -1.52
N ALA A 44 11.85 -17.80 -1.52
CA ALA A 44 10.99 -18.73 -0.82
C ALA A 44 11.07 -20.13 -1.48
N ALA A 45 11.04 -21.18 -0.66
CA ALA A 45 10.98 -22.57 -1.12
C ALA A 45 9.51 -22.92 -1.45
N PRO A 46 9.24 -23.65 -2.56
CA PRO A 46 7.89 -23.88 -3.06
C PRO A 46 7.07 -24.67 -2.04
N GLY A 47 6.23 -23.97 -1.26
CA GLY A 47 5.34 -24.59 -0.30
C GLY A 47 4.88 -23.67 0.82
N GLY A 48 3.68 -23.08 0.66
CA GLY A 48 3.02 -22.38 1.76
C GLY A 48 1.64 -21.79 1.42
N ALA A 49 0.60 -22.62 1.58
CA ALA A 49 -0.84 -22.30 1.65
C ALA A 49 -1.61 -22.13 0.32
N THR A 50 -2.32 -23.20 -0.07
CA THR A 50 -3.35 -23.27 -1.10
C THR A 50 -4.76 -23.11 -0.50
N ALA A 51 -5.67 -22.40 -1.17
CA ALA A 51 -7.12 -22.52 -0.99
C ALA A 51 -7.86 -22.16 -2.29
N GLN A 52 -8.94 -22.90 -2.58
CA GLN A 52 -9.61 -23.11 -3.87
C GLN A 52 -10.84 -22.17 -4.07
N PRO A 53 -11.33 -21.90 -5.30
CA PRO A 53 -12.13 -20.71 -5.62
C PRO A 53 -13.66 -20.91 -5.66
N ALA A 54 -14.42 -19.80 -5.63
CA ALA A 54 -15.83 -19.73 -6.03
C ALA A 54 -16.12 -18.41 -6.79
N ALA A 55 -16.86 -18.51 -7.90
CA ALA A 55 -17.00 -17.50 -8.95
C ALA A 55 -18.17 -16.51 -8.76
N GLY A 56 -18.02 -15.28 -9.27
CA GLY A 56 -19.09 -14.28 -9.37
C GLY A 56 -18.78 -13.18 -10.43
N ARG A 57 -19.80 -12.73 -11.16
CA ARG A 57 -19.76 -12.06 -12.47
C ARG A 57 -19.97 -10.53 -12.40
N ALA A 58 -19.39 -9.80 -13.36
CA ALA A 58 -19.37 -8.32 -13.51
C ALA A 58 -20.62 -7.67 -14.14
N PRO A 59 -20.76 -6.33 -14.04
CA PRO A 59 -20.92 -5.51 -15.25
C PRO A 59 -20.15 -4.14 -15.30
N ALA A 60 -19.80 -3.76 -16.56
CA ALA A 60 -19.47 -2.49 -17.27
C ALA A 60 -19.61 -1.10 -16.58
N ARG A 61 -18.95 0.02 -16.99
CA ARG A 61 -17.82 0.37 -17.89
C ARG A 61 -17.43 1.86 -17.61
N ALA A 62 -16.17 2.13 -17.28
CA ALA A 62 -15.46 3.41 -17.39
C ALA A 62 -13.99 3.10 -17.78
N THR A 63 -13.24 4.03 -18.36
CA THR A 63 -11.86 3.77 -18.85
C THR A 63 -10.87 3.61 -17.68
N ALA A 64 -10.89 2.42 -17.10
CA ALA A 64 -9.85 1.88 -16.25
C ALA A 64 -8.76 1.28 -17.15
N THR A 65 -7.52 1.76 -17.03
CA THR A 65 -6.35 1.01 -17.48
C THR A 65 -6.09 -0.09 -16.46
N GLY A 66 -6.69 -1.26 -16.69
CA GLY A 66 -6.39 -2.49 -15.98
C GLY A 66 -6.32 -3.63 -16.97
N SER A 67 -5.24 -4.40 -16.93
CA SER A 67 -5.21 -5.70 -17.58
C SER A 67 -6.27 -6.58 -16.89
N ALA A 68 -7.35 -6.90 -17.60
CA ALA A 68 -8.36 -7.85 -17.17
C ALA A 68 -7.79 -9.29 -17.22
N GLY A 69 -6.82 -9.57 -16.35
CA GLY A 69 -6.36 -10.92 -16.07
C GLY A 69 -7.03 -11.41 -14.81
N SER A 70 -7.99 -12.32 -14.93
CA SER A 70 -8.49 -13.08 -13.79
C SER A 70 -7.37 -13.97 -13.27
N VAL A 71 -6.68 -13.54 -12.22
CA VAL A 71 -5.82 -14.42 -11.43
C VAL A 71 -6.70 -14.99 -10.32
N GLU A 72 -6.90 -16.31 -10.31
CA GLU A 72 -7.52 -17.01 -9.18
C GLU A 72 -6.69 -16.74 -7.92
N GLY A 73 -7.13 -15.78 -7.11
CA GLY A 73 -6.52 -15.46 -5.82
C GLY A 73 -7.09 -16.34 -4.71
N THR A 74 -6.21 -17.01 -3.97
CA THR A 74 -6.53 -17.69 -2.71
C THR A 74 -7.14 -16.68 -1.73
N SER A 75 -8.27 -17.01 -1.08
CA SER A 75 -8.89 -16.13 -0.07
C SER A 75 -7.91 -15.82 1.06
N VAL A 76 -7.53 -14.55 1.20
CA VAL A 76 -6.66 -14.11 2.30
C VAL A 76 -7.49 -14.11 3.58
N ILE A 77 -7.02 -14.82 4.61
CA ILE A 77 -7.53 -14.65 5.98
C ILE A 77 -6.92 -13.35 6.54
N GLU A 78 -7.30 -12.19 6.02
CA GLU A 78 -6.94 -10.89 6.62
C GLU A 78 -8.19 -10.04 6.84
N GLY A 79 -8.22 -9.30 7.94
CA GLY A 79 -9.35 -8.45 8.29
C GLY A 79 -9.16 -6.99 7.91
N THR A 80 -8.25 -6.68 6.98
CA THR A 80 -7.91 -5.30 6.60
C THR A 80 -8.38 -4.99 5.19
N SER A 81 -8.99 -3.83 5.00
CA SER A 81 -9.48 -3.32 3.72
C SER A 81 -8.97 -1.89 3.50
N VAL A 82 -8.81 -1.52 2.24
CA VAL A 82 -8.36 -0.18 1.84
C VAL A 82 -9.33 0.40 0.80
N VAL A 83 -9.66 1.67 0.96
CA VAL A 83 -10.37 2.48 -0.03
C VAL A 83 -9.61 3.78 -0.23
N GLY A 84 -9.40 4.16 -1.48
CA GLY A 84 -8.83 5.44 -1.89
C GLY A 84 -9.83 6.19 -2.77
N ALA A 85 -9.99 7.49 -2.53
CA ALA A 85 -10.87 8.35 -3.32
C ALA A 85 -10.30 9.77 -3.41
N THR A 86 -10.64 10.47 -4.48
CA THR A 86 -10.34 11.89 -4.70
C THR A 86 -11.38 12.51 -5.61
N ASP A 87 -11.53 13.82 -5.50
CA ASP A 87 -12.35 14.64 -6.39
C ASP A 87 -11.48 15.56 -7.26
N ASP A 88 -12.14 16.33 -8.11
CA ASP A 88 -11.55 17.34 -8.99
C ASP A 88 -11.11 18.61 -8.23
N GLU A 89 -11.67 18.87 -7.05
CA GLU A 89 -11.24 19.95 -6.15
C GLU A 89 -9.90 19.64 -5.45
N GLY A 90 -9.46 18.38 -5.47
CA GLY A 90 -8.19 17.89 -4.91
C GLY A 90 -8.30 17.38 -3.47
N ALA A 91 -9.50 17.08 -2.98
CA ALA A 91 -9.69 16.38 -1.73
C ALA A 91 -9.23 14.92 -1.86
N ILE A 92 -8.53 14.41 -0.86
CA ILE A 92 -7.95 13.06 -0.88
C ILE A 92 -8.42 12.30 0.35
N VAL A 93 -8.93 11.10 0.13
CA VAL A 93 -9.34 10.18 1.19
C VAL A 93 -8.65 8.84 1.01
N VAL A 94 -7.93 8.39 2.05
CA VAL A 94 -7.41 7.02 2.14
C VAL A 94 -7.89 6.43 3.45
N ILE A 95 -8.76 5.43 3.37
CA ILE A 95 -9.28 4.70 4.52
C ILE A 95 -8.60 3.34 4.55
N VAL A 96 -7.94 3.04 5.67
CA VAL A 96 -7.42 1.71 6.00
C VAL A 96 -8.20 1.21 7.20
N HIS A 97 -9.11 0.28 6.98
CA HIS A 97 -9.98 -0.26 8.03
C HIS A 97 -9.59 -1.70 8.36
N SER A 98 -9.57 -2.06 9.65
CA SER A 98 -9.23 -3.42 10.05
C SER A 98 -9.94 -3.91 11.30
N ASN A 99 -10.56 -5.08 11.21
CA ASN A 99 -10.99 -5.87 12.37
C ASN A 99 -9.83 -6.68 13.00
N SER A 100 -8.60 -6.43 12.54
CA SER A 100 -7.36 -7.16 12.83
C SER A 100 -7.39 -8.58 12.26
N PHE A 101 -6.45 -9.42 12.65
CA PHE A 101 -6.31 -10.79 12.13
C PHE A 101 -6.88 -11.79 13.14
N PRO A 102 -7.57 -12.86 12.72
CA PRO A 102 -8.05 -13.17 11.36
C PRO A 102 -9.24 -12.29 10.93
N GLN A 103 -9.77 -12.50 9.72
CA GLN A 103 -10.75 -11.66 9.01
C GLN A 103 -11.93 -11.12 9.84
N PHE A 104 -12.45 -11.90 10.78
CA PHE A 104 -13.59 -11.54 11.65
C PHE A 104 -13.19 -11.11 13.07
N GLY A 105 -11.93 -10.69 13.26
CA GLY A 105 -11.47 -10.14 14.53
C GLY A 105 -11.69 -11.08 15.70
N SER A 106 -12.54 -10.68 16.64
CA SER A 106 -12.83 -11.47 17.86
C SER A 106 -13.82 -12.61 17.64
N GLY A 107 -14.62 -12.55 16.56
CA GLY A 107 -15.77 -13.42 16.36
C GLY A 107 -16.98 -13.08 17.26
N LEU A 108 -16.88 -12.04 18.10
CA LEU A 108 -18.00 -11.55 18.91
C LEU A 108 -18.86 -10.61 18.07
N ILE A 109 -20.16 -10.85 18.05
CA ILE A 109 -21.15 -10.04 17.33
C ILE A 109 -21.97 -9.27 18.37
N VAL A 110 -22.16 -7.98 18.14
CA VAL A 110 -23.15 -7.19 18.85
C VAL A 110 -24.46 -7.30 18.08
N ASP A 111 -25.36 -8.16 18.55
CA ASP A 111 -26.56 -8.59 17.81
C ASP A 111 -27.45 -7.42 17.35
N GLU A 112 -27.58 -6.37 18.16
CA GLU A 112 -28.39 -5.18 17.80
C GLU A 112 -27.90 -4.48 16.52
N TYR A 113 -26.61 -4.56 16.23
CA TYR A 113 -25.97 -3.82 15.14
C TYR A 113 -25.43 -4.73 14.03
N ASP A 114 -25.59 -6.04 14.16
CA ASP A 114 -24.91 -7.05 13.33
C ASP A 114 -23.40 -6.75 13.17
N LEU A 115 -22.79 -6.24 14.24
CA LEU A 115 -21.44 -5.69 14.21
C LEU A 115 -20.44 -6.65 14.84
N VAL A 116 -19.44 -7.07 14.05
CA VAL A 116 -18.31 -7.87 14.54
C VAL A 116 -17.30 -6.99 15.27
N LEU A 117 -16.96 -7.35 16.50
CA LEU A 117 -15.96 -6.63 17.30
C LEU A 117 -14.54 -6.99 16.88
N SER A 118 -13.71 -5.96 16.73
CA SER A 118 -12.26 -6.10 16.50
C SER A 118 -11.55 -6.79 17.67
N ASN A 119 -10.57 -7.65 17.39
CA ASN A 119 -9.70 -8.25 18.43
C ASN A 119 -8.41 -7.46 18.70
N ARG A 120 -8.29 -6.24 18.15
CA ARG A 120 -7.06 -5.44 18.20
C ARG A 120 -6.58 -5.18 19.64
N ALA A 121 -7.47 -4.95 20.59
CA ALA A 121 -7.09 -4.76 21.99
C ALA A 121 -6.44 -6.01 22.60
N GLY A 122 -6.88 -7.21 22.20
CA GLY A 122 -6.35 -8.48 22.70
C GLY A 122 -5.01 -8.89 22.08
N ARG A 123 -4.67 -8.39 20.89
CA ARG A 123 -3.39 -8.70 20.20
C ARG A 123 -2.38 -7.58 20.18
N GLY A 124 -2.83 -6.33 20.23
CA GLY A 124 -2.00 -5.18 19.88
C GLY A 124 -1.18 -4.63 21.04
N PHE A 125 -1.51 -4.96 22.29
CA PHE A 125 -0.72 -4.54 23.44
C PHE A 125 0.37 -5.55 23.79
N GLY A 126 1.51 -5.04 24.24
CA GLY A 126 2.53 -5.85 24.90
C GLY A 126 2.11 -6.28 26.31
N ARG A 127 3.04 -6.91 27.03
CA ARG A 127 2.83 -7.34 28.43
C ARG A 127 2.48 -6.14 29.34
N PRO A 128 1.67 -6.33 30.39
CA PRO A 128 1.47 -5.31 31.41
C PRO A 128 2.79 -4.73 31.94
N GLY A 129 2.88 -3.41 32.03
CA GLY A 129 4.10 -2.69 32.44
C GLY A 129 5.15 -2.48 31.35
N ALA A 130 5.01 -3.07 30.15
CA ALA A 130 5.84 -2.72 29.01
C ALA A 130 5.49 -1.33 28.45
N PRO A 131 6.40 -0.68 27.70
CA PRO A 131 6.14 0.61 27.07
C PRO A 131 4.86 0.64 26.25
N ASP A 132 4.48 -0.46 25.60
CA ASP A 132 3.27 -0.67 24.80
C ASP A 132 2.22 -1.56 25.49
N GLY A 133 2.30 -1.71 26.82
CA GLY A 133 1.34 -2.47 27.61
C GLY A 133 -0.04 -1.79 27.71
N PRO A 134 -1.09 -2.56 28.07
CA PRO A 134 -2.46 -2.06 28.16
C PRO A 134 -2.63 -1.05 29.30
N ALA A 135 -3.43 0.00 29.06
CA ALA A 135 -3.89 0.96 30.06
C ALA A 135 -5.27 1.51 29.67
N PRO A 136 -6.13 1.93 30.63
CA PRO A 136 -7.42 2.55 30.33
C PRO A 136 -7.31 3.70 29.34
N GLY A 137 -8.17 3.71 28.32
CA GLY A 137 -8.17 4.74 27.26
C GLY A 137 -6.99 4.69 26.28
N ARG A 138 -6.01 3.80 26.49
CA ARG A 138 -4.86 3.67 25.59
C ARG A 138 -5.27 2.96 24.30
N ARG A 139 -4.65 3.36 23.18
CA ARG A 139 -4.76 2.66 21.90
C ARG A 139 -3.55 1.75 21.71
N PRO A 140 -3.75 0.48 21.31
CA PRO A 140 -2.64 -0.41 21.00
C PRO A 140 -1.91 0.05 19.72
N PRO A 141 -0.60 -0.22 19.61
CA PRO A 141 0.11 -0.13 18.35
C PRO A 141 -0.63 -0.81 17.19
N THR A 142 -0.57 -0.20 16.01
CA THR A 142 -1.23 -0.73 14.83
C THR A 142 -0.39 -0.65 13.58
N THR A 143 -0.57 -1.64 12.72
CA THR A 143 0.09 -1.76 11.42
C THR A 143 -0.53 -0.88 10.35
N LEU A 144 -1.77 -0.40 10.58
CA LEU A 144 -2.54 0.33 9.59
C LEU A 144 -1.81 1.60 9.17
N HIS A 145 -1.55 1.68 7.87
CA HIS A 145 -0.67 2.71 7.35
C HIS A 145 -1.10 3.17 5.96
N ALA A 146 -1.51 4.43 5.89
CA ALA A 146 -1.73 5.18 4.66
C ALA A 146 -0.60 6.19 4.43
N TRP A 147 -0.37 6.52 3.16
CA TRP A 147 0.65 7.47 2.74
C TRP A 147 0.16 8.39 1.63
N ALA A 148 0.79 9.56 1.55
CA ALA A 148 0.63 10.50 0.46
C ALA A 148 1.98 11.18 0.13
N LEU A 149 2.25 11.39 -1.15
CA LEU A 149 3.42 12.05 -1.70
C LEU A 149 2.96 13.28 -2.46
N GLY A 150 3.68 14.39 -2.34
CA GLY A 150 3.52 15.54 -3.22
C GLY A 150 4.73 15.64 -4.14
N ALA A 151 4.55 16.15 -5.35
CA ALA A 151 5.67 16.47 -6.23
C ALA A 151 6.35 17.76 -5.75
N GLY A 152 7.66 17.71 -5.55
CA GLY A 152 8.46 18.92 -5.32
C GLY A 152 8.59 19.71 -6.63
N GLY A 153 7.60 20.51 -6.99
CA GLY A 153 7.65 21.31 -8.22
C GLY A 153 6.33 21.96 -8.65
N ASP A 154 5.18 21.38 -8.29
CA ASP A 154 3.87 21.80 -8.84
C ASP A 154 3.28 23.06 -8.18
N GLY A 155 3.97 23.66 -7.21
CA GLY A 155 3.61 24.95 -6.60
C GLY A 155 2.36 24.97 -5.69
N ASP A 156 1.40 24.07 -5.90
CA ASP A 156 0.13 24.02 -5.15
C ASP A 156 0.21 23.26 -3.80
N GLY A 157 1.30 22.53 -3.58
CA GLY A 157 1.53 21.75 -2.36
C GLY A 157 0.61 20.54 -2.18
N ARG A 158 -0.19 20.19 -3.20
CA ARG A 158 -1.16 19.10 -3.14
C ARG A 158 -0.46 17.74 -3.32
N PRO A 159 -0.91 16.68 -2.63
CA PRO A 159 -0.39 15.36 -2.90
C PRO A 159 -0.72 14.91 -4.33
N THR A 160 0.26 14.29 -4.98
CA THR A 160 0.21 13.83 -6.37
C THR A 160 0.09 12.32 -6.46
N LEU A 161 0.44 11.60 -5.38
CA LEU A 161 0.24 10.16 -5.25
C LEU A 161 -0.19 9.84 -3.82
N PHE A 162 -1.12 8.92 -3.66
CA PHE A 162 -1.53 8.44 -2.35
C PHE A 162 -2.04 7.01 -2.42
N GLY A 163 -1.96 6.31 -1.30
CA GLY A 163 -2.39 4.93 -1.26
C GLY A 163 -2.14 4.25 0.07
N ALA A 164 -2.51 2.97 0.09
CA ALA A 164 -2.24 2.06 1.19
C ALA A 164 -2.39 0.61 0.70
N THR A 165 -2.04 -0.33 1.56
CA THR A 165 -2.29 -1.76 1.36
C THR A 165 -2.71 -2.39 2.69
N PRO A 166 -3.60 -3.40 2.67
CA PRO A 166 -3.67 -4.45 3.68
C PRO A 166 -2.31 -5.18 3.85
N GLY A 167 -2.17 -6.04 4.87
CA GLY A 167 -0.87 -6.75 5.03
C GLY A 167 -0.21 -6.84 6.40
N GLY A 168 -0.87 -6.43 7.48
CA GLY A 168 -0.26 -6.45 8.82
C GLY A 168 1.11 -5.77 8.87
N GLU A 169 2.11 -6.43 9.43
CA GLU A 169 3.47 -5.87 9.61
C GLU A 169 4.16 -5.50 8.28
N GLN A 170 3.72 -6.07 7.16
CA GLN A 170 4.34 -5.85 5.86
C GLN A 170 3.94 -4.53 5.19
N GLN A 171 2.89 -3.85 5.68
CA GLN A 171 2.35 -2.65 5.03
C GLN A 171 3.42 -1.58 4.78
N VAL A 172 4.34 -1.38 5.73
CA VAL A 172 5.45 -0.41 5.58
C VAL A 172 6.42 -0.82 4.48
N ALA A 173 6.86 -2.08 4.48
CA ALA A 173 7.83 -2.60 3.52
C ALA A 173 7.26 -2.61 2.09
N TRP A 174 5.98 -2.99 1.94
CA TRP A 174 5.32 -3.02 0.64
C TRP A 174 4.99 -1.63 0.11
N ASN A 175 4.49 -0.72 0.96
CA ASN A 175 4.29 0.68 0.55
C ASN A 175 5.61 1.31 0.10
N ALA A 176 6.73 1.08 0.80
CA ALA A 176 8.04 1.56 0.38
C ALA A 176 8.47 1.01 -1.00
N GLN A 177 8.22 -0.27 -1.27
CA GLN A 177 8.49 -0.88 -2.59
C GLN A 177 7.63 -0.26 -3.70
N VAL A 178 6.34 -0.02 -3.45
CA VAL A 178 5.43 0.61 -4.43
C VAL A 178 5.82 2.06 -4.70
N ILE A 179 6.06 2.85 -3.64
CA ILE A 179 6.48 4.25 -3.75
C ILE A 179 7.77 4.36 -4.56
N THR A 180 8.80 3.59 -4.22
CA THR A 180 10.08 3.64 -4.92
C THR A 180 9.98 3.17 -6.36
N GLY A 181 9.22 2.09 -6.61
CA GLY A 181 9.00 1.58 -7.96
C GLY A 181 8.22 2.53 -8.86
N LEU A 182 7.29 3.32 -8.31
CA LEU A 182 6.56 4.35 -9.04
C LEU A 182 7.49 5.50 -9.43
N LEU A 183 8.24 6.02 -8.46
CA LEU A 183 9.18 7.11 -8.69
C LEU A 183 10.26 6.72 -9.71
N ASP A 184 10.80 5.49 -9.63
CA ASP A 184 11.79 4.99 -10.60
C ASP A 184 11.23 4.91 -12.03
N ARG A 185 9.93 4.63 -12.20
CA ARG A 185 9.30 4.52 -13.54
C ARG A 185 8.88 5.86 -14.09
N ILE A 186 8.28 6.71 -13.26
CA ILE A 186 7.92 8.08 -13.65
C ILE A 186 9.18 8.82 -14.12
N ASP A 187 10.28 8.74 -13.36
CA ASP A 187 11.54 9.36 -13.77
C ASP A 187 12.09 8.79 -15.09
N ALA A 188 11.95 7.48 -15.32
CA ALA A 188 12.45 6.83 -16.52
C ALA A 188 11.65 7.21 -17.78
N ASP A 189 10.33 7.33 -17.64
CA ASP A 189 9.42 7.70 -18.71
C ASP A 189 9.50 9.22 -18.99
N ASP A 190 9.63 10.07 -17.96
CA ASP A 190 9.85 11.51 -18.10
C ASP A 190 11.18 11.83 -18.81
N ALA A 191 12.24 11.08 -18.51
CA ALA A 191 13.53 11.21 -19.19
C ALA A 191 13.47 10.80 -20.68
N HIS A 192 12.48 9.99 -21.06
CA HIS A 192 12.25 9.58 -22.44
C HIS A 192 11.43 10.62 -23.22
N GLU A 193 10.45 11.27 -22.58
CA GLU A 193 9.52 12.20 -23.24
C GLU A 193 10.02 13.65 -23.28
N SER A 194 10.81 14.10 -22.30
CA SER A 194 11.01 15.54 -22.06
C SER A 194 12.48 15.93 -21.95
N GLY A 195 13.05 16.46 -23.05
CA GLY A 195 14.31 17.20 -23.00
C GLY A 195 14.30 18.47 -22.12
N ALA A 196 13.21 18.80 -21.41
CA ALA A 196 13.17 19.84 -20.37
C ALA A 196 11.89 19.75 -19.50
N GLY A 197 12.04 19.83 -18.17
CA GLY A 197 11.06 20.46 -17.27
C GLY A 197 10.24 19.56 -16.33
N ARG A 198 10.36 19.83 -15.02
CA ARG A 198 9.55 19.25 -13.92
C ARG A 198 8.06 19.58 -14.08
N GLY A 199 7.24 18.57 -14.29
CA GLY A 199 5.77 18.63 -14.21
C GLY A 199 5.20 17.25 -13.87
N LEU A 200 3.88 17.15 -13.70
CA LEU A 200 3.24 15.86 -13.50
C LEU A 200 3.31 14.99 -14.77
N PRO A 201 3.48 13.67 -14.63
CA PRO A 201 3.43 12.76 -15.78
C PRO A 201 2.06 12.83 -16.45
N THR A 202 1.99 12.46 -17.73
CA THR A 202 0.71 12.27 -18.40
C THR A 202 -0.09 11.13 -17.74
N ALA A 203 -1.41 11.12 -17.89
CA ALA A 203 -2.26 10.05 -17.35
C ALA A 203 -1.87 8.66 -17.90
N ALA A 204 -1.37 8.60 -19.14
CA ALA A 204 -0.88 7.37 -19.77
C ALA A 204 0.40 6.86 -19.11
N VAL A 205 1.39 7.73 -18.89
CA VAL A 205 2.65 7.40 -18.20
C VAL A 205 2.35 6.95 -16.77
N LEU A 206 1.55 7.71 -16.03
CA LEU A 206 1.17 7.36 -14.66
C LEU A 206 0.41 6.03 -14.59
N GLY A 207 -0.54 5.80 -15.51
CA GLY A 207 -1.28 4.54 -15.62
C GLY A 207 -0.38 3.35 -15.91
N HIS A 208 0.59 3.50 -16.82
CA HIS A 208 1.56 2.45 -17.13
C HIS A 208 2.48 2.15 -15.94
N ALA A 209 2.97 3.19 -15.26
CA ALA A 209 3.80 3.04 -14.08
C ALA A 209 3.07 2.29 -12.95
N LEU A 210 1.79 2.63 -12.71
CA LEU A 210 0.92 1.97 -11.74
C LEU A 210 0.71 0.49 -12.08
N ASP A 211 0.29 0.17 -13.31
CA ASP A 211 0.11 -1.22 -13.76
C ASP A 211 1.38 -2.05 -13.56
N ARG A 212 2.53 -1.52 -13.99
CA ARG A 212 3.83 -2.19 -13.88
C ARG A 212 4.27 -2.39 -12.43
N VAL A 213 4.05 -1.41 -11.55
CA VAL A 213 4.46 -1.51 -10.14
C VAL A 213 3.58 -2.49 -9.38
N LEU A 214 2.26 -2.42 -9.60
CA LEU A 214 1.31 -3.28 -8.91
C LEU A 214 1.45 -4.74 -9.32
N THR A 215 1.94 -5.00 -10.54
CA THR A 215 2.23 -6.35 -11.05
C THR A 215 3.69 -6.78 -10.90
N THR A 216 4.52 -6.05 -10.14
CA THR A 216 5.90 -6.44 -9.86
C THR A 216 5.98 -7.35 -8.64
N ARG A 217 6.81 -8.40 -8.70
CA ARG A 217 7.15 -9.23 -7.52
C ARG A 217 7.69 -8.39 -6.38
N ARG A 218 7.11 -8.58 -5.20
CA ARG A 218 7.53 -7.91 -3.98
C ARG A 218 8.25 -8.89 -3.05
N TRP A 219 8.85 -8.34 -2.02
CA TRP A 219 9.43 -9.08 -0.91
C TRP A 219 8.79 -8.68 0.40
N SER A 220 8.86 -9.57 1.37
CA SER A 220 8.35 -9.40 2.72
C SER A 220 9.47 -9.59 3.74
N THR A 221 9.28 -9.09 4.97
CA THR A 221 10.29 -9.11 6.05
C THR A 221 9.78 -9.80 7.30
N THR A 222 10.63 -10.53 8.02
CA THR A 222 10.24 -11.09 9.33
C THR A 222 10.46 -10.03 10.40
N ALA A 223 9.90 -10.24 11.59
CA ALA A 223 10.26 -9.49 12.78
C ALA A 223 11.78 -9.51 13.09
N THR A 224 12.50 -10.54 12.63
CA THR A 224 13.96 -10.67 12.77
C THR A 224 14.75 -9.98 11.65
N GLY A 225 14.07 -9.34 10.69
CA GLY A 225 14.70 -8.63 9.57
C GLY A 225 15.11 -9.52 8.39
N THR A 226 14.74 -10.80 8.39
CA THR A 226 14.96 -11.69 7.25
C THR A 226 14.05 -11.28 6.11
N VAL A 227 14.60 -11.09 4.91
CA VAL A 227 13.85 -10.73 3.71
C VAL A 227 13.61 -11.98 2.86
N TRP A 228 12.38 -12.23 2.43
CA TRP A 228 12.08 -13.24 1.42
C TRP A 228 11.31 -12.65 0.25
N ALA A 229 11.62 -13.14 -0.95
CA ALA A 229 10.90 -12.75 -2.16
C ALA A 229 9.64 -13.61 -2.31
N ASP A 230 8.52 -12.98 -2.64
CA ASP A 230 7.29 -13.71 -2.94
C ASP A 230 7.45 -14.48 -4.27
N GLU A 231 6.92 -15.71 -4.31
CA GLU A 231 7.18 -16.67 -5.39
C GLU A 231 6.50 -16.31 -6.72
N THR A 232 5.42 -15.51 -6.68
CA THR A 232 4.75 -14.99 -7.87
C THR A 232 4.52 -13.49 -7.72
N ALA A 233 4.39 -12.79 -8.85
CA ALA A 233 4.16 -11.34 -8.85
C ALA A 233 2.81 -10.95 -8.23
N THR A 234 1.90 -11.92 -8.21
CA THR A 234 0.53 -11.85 -7.69
C THR A 234 0.35 -12.77 -6.50
N ALA A 235 1.42 -13.14 -5.79
CA ALA A 235 1.38 -13.97 -4.58
C ALA A 235 0.71 -13.20 -3.43
N VAL A 236 -0.61 -13.02 -3.53
CA VAL A 236 -1.66 -13.00 -2.50
C VAL A 236 -1.36 -12.17 -1.24
N ARG A 237 -0.57 -11.10 -1.32
CA ARG A 237 -0.15 -10.40 -0.10
C ARG A 237 -0.33 -8.89 -0.11
N PRO A 238 -0.07 -8.17 -1.20
CA PRO A 238 -0.38 -6.74 -1.22
C PRO A 238 -1.64 -6.50 -2.05
N ALA A 239 -2.57 -5.77 -1.46
CA ALA A 239 -3.83 -5.37 -2.05
C ALA A 239 -3.83 -3.83 -2.15
N HIS A 240 -2.81 -3.29 -2.82
CA HIS A 240 -2.63 -1.85 -2.86
C HIS A 240 -3.79 -1.19 -3.61
N VAL A 241 -4.25 -0.09 -3.04
CA VAL A 241 -5.04 0.91 -3.74
C VAL A 241 -4.16 2.14 -3.82
N VAL A 242 -3.94 2.62 -5.04
CA VAL A 242 -3.13 3.80 -5.31
C VAL A 242 -3.90 4.71 -6.25
N VAL A 243 -3.87 6.00 -5.97
CA VAL A 243 -4.42 7.03 -6.84
C VAL A 243 -3.36 8.08 -7.03
N GLY A 244 -3.29 8.64 -8.22
CA GLY A 244 -2.40 9.74 -8.52
C GLY A 244 -3.02 10.79 -9.42
N ARG A 245 -2.46 12.00 -9.33
CA ARG A 245 -2.76 13.13 -10.19
C ARG A 245 -1.73 13.19 -11.31
N ALA A 246 -2.21 13.26 -12.54
CA ALA A 246 -1.44 13.46 -13.75
C ALA A 246 -1.59 14.90 -14.26
N GLY A 247 -0.77 15.26 -15.26
CA GLY A 247 -0.84 16.56 -15.92
C GLY A 247 -2.23 16.85 -16.49
N GLY A 248 -2.65 18.13 -16.43
CA GLY A 248 -3.99 18.56 -16.82
C GLY A 248 -5.08 18.16 -15.80
N ASP A 249 -4.69 17.97 -14.53
CA ASP A 249 -5.56 17.56 -13.40
C ASP A 249 -6.31 16.23 -13.62
N ALA A 250 -5.80 15.39 -14.53
CA ALA A 250 -6.33 14.05 -14.73
C ALA A 250 -6.06 13.17 -13.49
N LEU A 251 -7.03 12.34 -13.13
CA LEU A 251 -6.94 11.42 -12.01
C LEU A 251 -6.77 9.99 -12.52
N VAL A 252 -5.82 9.26 -11.94
CA VAL A 252 -5.53 7.86 -12.28
C VAL A 252 -5.62 7.01 -11.03
N GLY A 253 -6.62 6.13 -10.97
CA GLY A 253 -6.76 5.13 -9.91
C GLY A 253 -6.30 3.76 -10.37
N ALA A 254 -5.62 3.02 -9.49
CA ALA A 254 -5.24 1.65 -9.72
C ALA A 254 -5.39 0.82 -8.44
N ALA A 255 -5.80 -0.44 -8.62
CA ALA A 255 -5.91 -1.40 -7.54
C ALA A 255 -5.19 -2.69 -7.93
N ASP A 256 -4.62 -3.39 -6.95
CA ASP A 256 -3.93 -4.65 -7.18
C ASP A 256 -4.90 -5.71 -7.74
N PRO A 257 -4.60 -6.33 -8.90
CA PRO A 257 -5.52 -7.26 -9.56
C PRO A 257 -5.71 -8.57 -8.78
N GLY A 258 -4.84 -8.89 -7.82
CA GLY A 258 -4.83 -10.19 -7.13
C GLY A 258 -6.00 -10.45 -6.16
N ILE A 259 -6.83 -9.46 -5.85
CA ILE A 259 -7.88 -9.57 -4.81
C ILE A 259 -9.27 -9.09 -5.25
N GLY A 260 -9.51 -8.92 -6.55
CA GLY A 260 -10.82 -8.46 -7.07
C GLY A 260 -11.14 -6.99 -6.76
N ALA A 261 -10.15 -6.19 -6.35
CA ALA A 261 -10.30 -4.76 -6.20
C ALA A 261 -10.45 -4.07 -7.57
N THR A 262 -11.07 -2.89 -7.61
CA THR A 262 -11.32 -2.15 -8.85
C THR A 262 -11.21 -0.65 -8.59
N ALA A 263 -10.64 0.07 -9.56
CA ALA A 263 -10.69 1.52 -9.61
C ALA A 263 -11.83 1.96 -10.54
N VAL A 264 -12.62 2.93 -10.11
CA VAL A 264 -13.76 3.48 -10.87
C VAL A 264 -13.63 5.00 -10.91
N GLY A 265 -13.70 5.56 -12.12
CA GLY A 265 -13.86 7.00 -12.33
C GLY A 265 -15.35 7.37 -12.40
N VAL A 266 -15.68 8.58 -11.94
CA VAL A 266 -17.04 9.14 -11.94
C VAL A 266 -17.11 10.28 -12.96
#